data_AF-A0A845X806-F1
#
_entry.id   AF-A0A845X806-F1
#
_cell.length_a   1.000
_cell.length_b   1.000
_cell.length_c   1.000
_cell.angle_alpha   90.00
_cell.angle_beta   90.00
_cell.angle_gamma   90.00
#
_symmetry.space_group_name_H-M   'P 1'
#
loop_
_entity.id
_entity.type
_entity.pdbx_description
1 polymer ?
#
loop_
_entity_poly.entity_id
_entity_poly.type
_entity_poly.pdbx_seq_one_letter_code
_entity_poly.pdbx_strand_id
1 'polypeptide(L)'
;MDTRETSLGSQLMVAGVQMVVAMGYSITVTAAALMMKTLYGQLFAQQGIPEAIRLGRRELYNNKERRVYFNQLEPLEDWLLPVVYANQAVDLQLREMEPREKADYLVQRRQQYRFELPTYEFVGRDLEILKIEKALLRHNVLLLRGMGGTGKTT
;
A
#
# COMPACT_ATOMS: atom_id res chain seq x y z
N MET A 1 24.75 22.29 -21.68
CA MET A 1 23.87 22.75 -20.58
C MET A 1 23.54 21.54 -19.75
N ASP A 2 23.90 21.59 -18.47
CA ASP A 2 23.90 20.49 -17.51
C ASP A 2 22.45 20.10 -17.15
N THR A 3 21.93 19.02 -17.74
CA THR A 3 20.66 18.40 -17.34
C THR A 3 20.89 17.72 -16.00
N ARG A 4 20.83 18.49 -14.91
CA ARG A 4 20.67 17.91 -13.58
C ARG A 4 19.36 17.15 -13.60
N GLU A 5 19.43 15.82 -13.52
CA GLU A 5 18.27 14.98 -13.29
C GLU A 5 17.66 15.40 -11.94
N THR A 6 16.67 16.29 -11.98
CA THR A 6 15.87 16.61 -10.79
C THR A 6 15.19 15.33 -10.35
N SER A 7 15.44 14.91 -9.10
CA SER A 7 14.79 13.75 -8.52
C SER A 7 13.27 13.90 -8.61
N LEU A 8 12.54 12.78 -8.76
CA LEU A 8 11.07 12.77 -8.79
C LEU A 8 10.47 13.52 -7.58
N GLY A 9 11.11 13.41 -6.41
CA GLY A 9 10.72 14.15 -5.21
C GLY A 9 10.72 15.66 -5.45
N SER A 10 11.77 16.20 -6.06
CA SER A 10 11.84 17.62 -6.41
C SER A 10 10.75 18.04 -7.40
N GLN A 11 10.43 17.20 -8.40
CA GLN A 11 9.37 17.51 -9.36
C GLN A 11 7.98 17.53 -8.69
N LEU A 12 7.73 16.61 -7.76
CA LEU A 12 6.49 16.58 -6.98
C LEU A 12 6.36 17.82 -6.08
N MET A 13 7.47 18.30 -5.50
CA MET A 13 7.47 19.58 -4.75
C MET A 13 7.07 20.76 -5.66
N VAL A 14 7.61 20.83 -6.88
CA VAL A 14 7.24 21.86 -7.86
C VAL A 14 5.78 21.75 -8.29
N ALA A 15 5.26 20.53 -8.40
CA ALA A 15 3.84 20.26 -8.70
C ALA A 15 2.88 20.57 -7.53
N GLY A 16 3.39 21.04 -6.39
CA GLY A 16 2.57 21.47 -5.25
C GLY A 16 2.32 20.40 -4.20
N VAL A 17 2.98 19.24 -4.26
CA VAL A 17 2.96 18.28 -3.16
C VAL A 17 3.66 18.88 -1.95
N GLN A 18 2.99 18.88 -0.80
CA GLN A 18 3.48 19.55 0.41
C GLN A 18 4.66 18.83 1.07
N MET A 19 4.64 17.49 1.02
CA MET A 19 5.69 16.64 1.57
C MET A 19 5.81 15.35 0.75
N VAL A 20 7.05 14.95 0.46
CA VAL A 20 7.38 13.73 -0.26
C VAL A 20 8.44 12.97 0.51
N VAL A 21 8.18 11.69 0.77
CA VAL A 21 9.22 10.74 1.21
C VAL A 21 9.67 9.94 0.00
N ALA A 22 10.92 10.10 -0.39
CA ALA A 22 11.56 9.37 -1.48
C ALA A 22 12.62 8.42 -0.93
N MET A 23 13.16 7.56 -1.78
CA MET A 23 14.30 6.70 -1.45
C MET A 23 15.50 7.12 -2.31
N GLY A 24 16.66 7.30 -1.69
CA GLY A 24 17.89 7.65 -2.42
C GLY A 24 18.40 6.52 -3.32
N TYR A 25 18.09 5.27 -2.96
CA TYR A 25 18.39 4.06 -3.72
C TYR A 25 17.25 3.07 -3.62
N SER A 26 17.29 2.02 -4.45
CA SER A 26 16.37 0.89 -4.35
C SER A 26 16.46 0.26 -2.96
N ILE A 27 15.30 -0.06 -2.40
CA ILE A 27 15.13 -0.69 -1.10
C ILE A 27 14.48 -2.06 -1.27
N THR A 28 14.78 -3.00 -0.38
CA THR A 28 14.14 -4.32 -0.41
C THR A 28 12.65 -4.22 -0.04
N VAL A 29 11.84 -5.17 -0.54
CA VAL A 29 10.40 -5.22 -0.21
C VAL A 29 10.17 -5.39 1.30
N THR A 30 11.02 -6.16 1.97
CA THR A 30 10.95 -6.39 3.41
C THR A 30 11.26 -5.12 4.21
N ALA A 31 12.26 -4.35 3.80
CA ALA A 31 12.58 -3.06 4.40
C ALA A 31 11.47 -2.03 4.18
N ALA A 32 10.95 -1.92 2.95
CA ALA A 32 9.82 -1.03 2.65
C ALA A 32 8.59 -1.40 3.50
N ALA A 33 8.26 -2.69 3.61
CA ALA A 33 7.16 -3.16 4.45
C ALA A 33 7.37 -2.82 5.94
N LEU A 34 8.57 -3.03 6.47
CA LEU A 34 8.91 -2.72 7.87
C LEU A 34 8.78 -1.22 8.17
N MET A 35 9.34 -0.38 7.30
CA MET A 35 9.26 1.07 7.44
C MET A 35 7.82 1.55 7.34
N MET A 36 7.07 1.12 6.32
CA MET A 36 5.69 1.59 6.10
C MET A 36 4.74 1.09 7.19
N LYS A 37 4.90 -0.15 7.68
CA LYS A 37 4.15 -0.65 8.84
C LYS A 37 4.35 0.25 10.05
N THR A 38 5.60 0.60 10.35
CA THR A 38 5.94 1.46 11.48
C THR A 38 5.38 2.86 11.27
N LEU A 39 5.62 3.45 10.10
CA LEU A 39 5.15 4.78 9.73
C LEU A 39 3.63 4.90 9.91
N TYR A 40 2.85 4.02 9.28
CA TYR A 40 1.39 4.05 9.40
C TYR A 40 0.93 3.79 10.84
N GLY A 41 1.55 2.84 11.55
CA GLY A 41 1.23 2.60 12.95
C GLY A 41 1.40 3.84 13.83
N GLN A 42 2.48 4.60 13.63
CA GLN A 42 2.73 5.84 14.37
C GLN A 42 1.78 6.97 13.96
N LEU A 43 1.47 7.10 12.67
CA LEU A 43 0.48 8.07 12.20
C LEU A 43 -0.91 7.80 12.81
N PHE A 44 -1.36 6.54 12.82
CA PHE A 44 -2.63 6.17 13.47
C PHE A 44 -2.58 6.32 15.00
N ALA A 45 -1.40 6.31 15.61
CA ALA A 45 -1.19 6.67 17.00
C ALA A 45 -1.09 8.20 17.22
N GLN A 46 -1.54 9.01 16.26
CA GLN A 46 -1.53 10.48 16.27
C GLN A 46 -0.13 11.11 16.41
N GLN A 47 0.93 10.39 16.04
CA GLN A 47 2.26 11.01 15.92
C GLN A 47 2.32 11.85 14.65
N GLY A 48 2.99 13.00 14.74
CA GLY A 48 3.24 13.84 13.56
C GLY A 48 4.09 13.12 12.52
N ILE A 49 3.92 13.48 11.24
CA ILE A 49 4.61 12.83 10.12
C ILE A 49 6.14 12.77 10.31
N PRO A 50 6.85 13.86 10.72
CA PRO A 50 8.30 13.81 10.91
C PRO A 50 8.73 12.77 11.95
N GLU A 51 7.99 12.66 13.05
CA GLU A 51 8.29 11.70 14.13
C GLU A 51 8.00 10.27 13.68
N ALA A 52 6.89 10.05 12.98
CA ALA A 52 6.56 8.75 12.41
C ALA A 52 7.63 8.26 11.42
N ILE A 53 8.19 9.15 10.58
CA ILE A 53 9.32 8.84 9.68
C ILE A 53 10.58 8.52 10.48
N ARG A 54 10.90 9.33 11.50
CA ARG A 54 12.08 9.11 12.37
C ARG A 54 12.01 7.74 13.05
N LEU A 55 10.84 7.37 13.57
CA LEU A 55 10.59 6.06 14.18
C LEU A 55 10.67 4.93 13.15
N GLY A 56 10.17 5.14 11.93
CA GLY A 56 10.33 4.19 10.83
C GLY A 56 11.80 3.92 10.47
N ARG A 57 12.63 4.98 10.40
CA ARG A 57 14.09 4.83 10.21
C ARG A 57 14.73 4.11 11.39
N ARG A 58 14.33 4.43 12.62
CA ARG A 58 14.84 3.75 13.82
C ARG A 58 14.52 2.26 13.81
N GLU A 59 13.34 1.87 13.33
CA GLU A 59 12.98 0.46 13.21
C GLU A 59 13.84 -0.26 12.16
N LEU A 60 14.10 0.38 11.02
CA LEU A 60 15.06 -0.13 10.03
C LEU A 60 16.48 -0.27 10.59
N TYR A 61 16.89 0.64 11.47
CA TYR A 61 18.20 0.57 12.14
C TYR A 61 18.26 -0.57 13.16
N ASN A 62 17.19 -0.77 13.93
CA ASN A 62 17.12 -1.82 14.96
C ASN A 62 17.03 -3.22 14.35
N ASN A 63 16.37 -3.34 13.20
CA ASN A 63 16.22 -4.59 12.48
C ASN A 63 16.88 -4.44 11.10
N LYS A 64 18.13 -4.87 10.97
CA LYS A 64 18.91 -4.74 9.73
C LYS A 64 18.84 -5.95 8.81
N GLU A 65 18.36 -7.09 9.28
CA GLU A 65 18.38 -8.33 8.51
C GLU A 65 17.39 -8.29 7.33
N ARG A 66 17.89 -8.53 6.12
CA ARG A 66 17.09 -8.55 4.90
C ARG A 66 17.28 -9.84 4.14
N ARG A 67 16.16 -10.40 3.66
CA ARG A 67 16.18 -11.47 2.67
C ARG A 67 16.57 -10.88 1.32
N VAL A 68 17.76 -11.21 0.86
CA VAL A 68 18.27 -10.85 -0.47
C VAL A 68 18.19 -12.05 -1.42
N TYR A 69 18.89 -11.99 -2.55
CA TYR A 69 18.96 -13.09 -3.50
C TYR A 69 19.35 -14.42 -2.83
N PHE A 70 18.85 -15.52 -3.37
CA PHE A 70 19.04 -16.87 -2.82
C PHE A 70 18.59 -17.05 -1.38
N ASN A 71 17.65 -16.20 -0.91
CA ASN A 71 17.08 -16.25 0.44
C ASN A 71 18.14 -16.11 1.56
N GLN A 72 19.28 -15.48 1.24
CA GLN A 72 20.30 -15.14 2.22
C GLN A 72 19.85 -13.95 3.08
N LEU A 73 20.28 -13.93 4.34
CA LEU A 73 20.03 -12.84 5.26
C LEU A 73 21.28 -11.96 5.32
N GLU A 74 21.15 -10.71 4.88
CA GLU A 74 22.23 -9.73 4.92
C GLU A 74 21.82 -8.53 5.78
N PRO A 75 22.72 -8.01 6.64
CA PRO A 75 22.47 -6.79 7.40
C PRO A 75 22.63 -5.57 6.49
N LEU A 76 21.52 -4.87 6.19
CA LEU A 76 21.53 -3.67 5.36
C LEU A 76 21.26 -2.40 6.18
N GLU A 77 21.90 -1.30 5.77
CA GLU A 77 21.76 0.02 6.37
C GLU A 77 20.63 0.85 5.71
N ASP A 78 19.50 0.19 5.42
CA ASP A 78 18.35 0.78 4.69
C ASP A 78 17.78 2.03 5.36
N TRP A 79 18.02 2.22 6.67
CA TRP A 79 17.54 3.36 7.45
C TRP A 79 18.05 4.73 6.96
N LEU A 80 19.16 4.74 6.21
CA LEU A 80 19.75 5.92 5.59
C LEU A 80 19.02 6.35 4.31
N LEU A 81 18.30 5.42 3.66
CA LEU A 81 17.77 5.60 2.32
C LEU A 81 16.57 6.56 2.22
N PRO A 82 15.64 6.61 3.19
CA PRO A 82 14.53 7.54 3.11
C PRO A 82 15.01 8.99 3.12
N VAL A 83 14.53 9.79 2.17
CA VAL A 83 14.80 11.23 2.04
C VAL A 83 13.47 11.98 2.07
N VAL A 84 13.39 13.05 2.86
CA VAL A 84 12.16 13.85 2.99
C VAL A 84 12.37 15.19 2.28
N TYR A 85 11.47 15.49 1.35
CA TYR A 85 11.29 16.81 0.76
C TYR A 85 10.03 17.41 1.37
N ALA A 86 10.10 18.61 1.92
CA ALA A 86 8.95 19.29 2.49
C ALA A 86 9.11 20.80 2.29
N ASN A 87 8.01 21.48 1.96
CA ASN A 87 7.97 22.94 1.88
C ASN A 87 7.10 23.56 2.99
N GLN A 88 6.24 22.77 3.63
CA GLN A 88 5.35 23.17 4.71
C GLN A 88 5.13 22.01 5.68
N ALA A 89 4.66 22.33 6.90
CA ALA A 89 4.22 21.31 7.84
C ALA A 89 2.91 20.68 7.34
N VAL A 90 2.85 19.34 7.35
CA VAL A 90 1.64 18.59 6.99
C VAL A 90 1.06 17.99 8.26
N ASP A 91 -0.21 18.27 8.50
CA ASP A 91 -1.02 17.63 9.53
C ASP A 91 -2.16 16.88 8.85
N LEU A 92 -2.22 15.57 9.08
CA LEU A 92 -3.24 14.70 8.48
C LEU A 92 -4.55 14.70 9.27
N GLN A 93 -4.55 15.22 10.51
CA GLN A 93 -5.72 15.28 11.40
C GLN A 93 -6.53 13.97 11.39
N LEU A 94 -5.82 12.86 11.53
CA LEU A 94 -6.43 11.54 11.43
C LEU A 94 -7.45 11.36 12.55
N ARG A 95 -8.68 11.02 12.14
CA ARG A 95 -9.78 10.66 13.03
C ARG A 95 -10.53 9.46 12.48
N GLU A 96 -11.27 8.80 13.36
CA GLU A 96 -12.21 7.79 12.90
C GLU A 96 -13.28 8.44 12.01
N MET A 97 -13.66 7.72 10.95
CA MET A 97 -14.77 8.11 10.09
C MET A 97 -16.07 7.95 10.84
N GLU A 98 -16.95 8.94 10.74
CA GLU A 98 -18.31 8.83 11.23
C GLU A 98 -19.07 7.73 10.45
N PRO A 99 -20.10 7.10 11.05
CA PRO A 99 -20.85 6.03 10.38
C PRO A 99 -21.37 6.40 8.99
N ARG A 100 -21.79 7.67 8.80
CA ARG A 100 -22.23 8.19 7.50
C ARG A 100 -21.09 8.30 6.50
N GLU A 101 -19.96 8.87 6.89
CA GLU A 101 -18.77 9.01 6.03
C GLU A 101 -18.25 7.63 5.60
N LYS A 102 -18.28 6.67 6.52
CA LYS A 102 -17.93 5.28 6.23
C LYS A 102 -18.87 4.65 5.21
N ALA A 103 -20.18 4.89 5.33
CA ALA A 103 -21.16 4.40 4.36
C ALA A 103 -20.93 5.01 2.98
N ASP A 104 -20.71 6.32 2.89
CA ASP A 104 -20.45 7.04 1.64
C ASP A 104 -19.15 6.55 0.98
N TYR A 105 -18.07 6.38 1.76
CA TYR A 105 -16.81 5.79 1.27
C TYR A 105 -17.01 4.39 0.69
N LEU A 106 -17.78 3.53 1.36
CA LEU A 106 -18.07 2.18 0.86
C LEU A 106 -18.93 2.18 -0.40
N VAL A 107 -19.83 3.15 -0.56
CA VAL A 107 -20.61 3.33 -1.81
C VAL A 107 -19.68 3.76 -2.95
N GLN A 108 -18.83 4.76 -2.75
CA GLN A 108 -17.87 5.22 -3.76
C GLN A 108 -16.91 4.11 -4.18
N ARG A 109 -16.37 3.37 -3.21
CA ARG A 109 -15.48 2.23 -3.48
C ARG A 109 -16.17 1.15 -4.31
N ARG A 110 -17.45 0.87 -4.06
CA ARG A 110 -18.22 -0.07 -4.90
C ARG A 110 -18.38 0.40 -6.35
N GLN A 111 -18.49 1.71 -6.58
CA GLN A 111 -18.58 2.25 -7.94
C GLN A 111 -17.28 2.08 -8.73
N GLN A 112 -16.11 2.13 -8.06
CA GLN A 112 -14.81 1.89 -8.70
C GLN A 112 -14.63 0.43 -9.16
N TYR A 113 -15.28 -0.52 -8.48
CA TYR A 113 -15.28 -1.94 -8.85
C TYR A 113 -16.62 -2.35 -9.49
N ARG A 114 -17.14 -1.50 -10.37
CA ARG A 114 -18.22 -1.91 -11.27
C ARG A 114 -17.63 -2.70 -12.42
N PHE A 115 -17.87 -4.00 -12.41
CA PHE A 115 -17.64 -4.85 -13.57
C PHE A 115 -18.75 -4.58 -14.59
N GLU A 116 -18.39 -4.50 -15.86
CA GLU A 116 -19.39 -4.49 -16.94
C GLU A 116 -20.18 -5.80 -16.88
N LEU A 117 -21.49 -5.72 -17.09
CA LEU A 117 -22.30 -6.92 -17.23
C LEU A 117 -21.77 -7.68 -18.45
N PRO A 118 -21.47 -8.98 -18.32
CA PRO A 118 -20.95 -9.75 -19.44
C PRO A 118 -21.98 -9.75 -20.58
N THR A 119 -21.50 -9.60 -21.82
CA THR A 119 -22.34 -9.60 -23.04
C THR A 119 -23.15 -10.88 -23.19
N TYR A 120 -22.67 -11.98 -22.60
CA TYR A 120 -23.32 -13.28 -22.60
C TYR A 120 -23.61 -13.71 -21.17
N GLU A 121 -24.72 -14.41 -20.98
CA GLU A 121 -25.03 -15.02 -19.70
C GLU A 121 -23.97 -16.08 -19.34
N PHE A 122 -23.64 -16.16 -18.06
CA PHE A 122 -22.76 -17.20 -17.54
C PHE A 122 -23.57 -18.47 -17.33
N VAL A 123 -23.38 -19.47 -18.19
CA VAL A 123 -24.14 -20.73 -18.16
C VAL A 123 -23.31 -21.84 -17.51
N GLY A 124 -23.89 -22.49 -16.50
CA GLY A 124 -23.30 -23.62 -15.77
C GLY A 124 -22.47 -23.21 -14.56
N ARG A 125 -21.83 -24.20 -13.92
CA ARG A 125 -21.08 -24.08 -12.65
C ARG A 125 -21.91 -23.64 -11.44
N ASP A 126 -23.20 -23.97 -11.42
CA ASP A 126 -24.11 -23.62 -10.33
C ASP A 126 -23.60 -24.14 -8.97
N LEU A 127 -22.97 -25.32 -8.96
CA LEU A 127 -22.41 -25.91 -7.75
C LEU A 127 -21.18 -25.14 -7.24
N GLU A 128 -20.31 -24.65 -8.13
CA GLU A 128 -19.17 -23.83 -7.78
C GLU A 128 -19.61 -22.45 -7.30
N ILE A 129 -20.60 -21.83 -7.97
CA ILE A 129 -21.18 -20.55 -7.53
C ILE A 129 -21.80 -20.72 -6.14
N LEU A 130 -22.61 -21.75 -5.92
CA LEU A 130 -23.20 -22.04 -4.61
C LEU A 130 -22.14 -22.26 -3.52
N LYS A 131 -21.01 -22.91 -3.86
CA LYS A 131 -19.89 -23.07 -2.93
C LYS A 131 -19.25 -21.72 -2.57
N ILE A 132 -19.07 -20.85 -3.56
CA ILE A 132 -18.53 -19.49 -3.36
C ILE A 132 -19.48 -18.67 -2.48
N GLU A 133 -20.77 -18.64 -2.79
CA GLU A 133 -21.78 -17.93 -2.01
C GLU A 133 -21.81 -18.40 -0.55
N LYS A 134 -21.87 -19.72 -0.33
CA LYS A 134 -21.83 -20.30 1.03
C LYS A 134 -20.56 -19.96 1.79
N ALA A 135 -19.42 -19.87 1.10
CA ALA A 135 -18.15 -19.49 1.71
C ALA A 135 -18.09 -17.99 2.01
N LEU A 136 -18.62 -17.13 1.14
CA LEU A 136 -18.70 -15.67 1.36
C LEU A 136 -19.62 -15.31 2.53
N LEU A 137 -20.66 -16.10 2.79
CA LEU A 137 -21.50 -15.93 3.98
C LEU A 137 -20.73 -16.16 5.30
N ARG A 138 -19.59 -16.84 5.26
CA ARG A 138 -18.78 -17.16 6.44
C ARG A 138 -17.47 -16.38 6.50
N HIS A 139 -16.94 -15.97 5.36
CA HIS A 139 -15.62 -15.35 5.24
C HIS A 139 -15.64 -14.21 4.22
N ASN A 140 -14.97 -13.11 4.55
CA ASN A 140 -14.91 -11.92 3.68
C ASN A 140 -13.87 -12.04 2.54
N VAL A 141 -13.10 -13.13 2.48
CA VAL A 141 -12.04 -13.35 1.50
C VAL A 141 -12.07 -14.81 1.05
N LEU A 142 -11.96 -15.03 -0.26
CA LEU A 142 -11.90 -16.35 -0.89
C LEU A 142 -10.72 -16.47 -1.84
N LEU A 143 -10.15 -17.67 -1.90
CA LEU A 143 -9.11 -18.02 -2.87
C LEU A 143 -9.67 -19.00 -3.89
N LEU A 144 -9.77 -18.55 -5.14
CA LEU A 144 -10.18 -19.36 -6.28
C LEU A 144 -8.95 -19.99 -6.93
N ARG A 145 -8.93 -21.33 -7.06
CA ARG A 145 -7.84 -22.09 -7.70
C ARG A 145 -8.38 -22.99 -8.79
N GLY A 146 -7.58 -23.22 -9.83
CA GLY A 146 -7.95 -24.02 -10.99
C GLY A 146 -6.95 -23.85 -12.13
N MET A 147 -6.91 -24.82 -13.05
CA MET A 147 -6.00 -24.84 -14.19
C MET A 147 -6.14 -23.58 -15.08
N GLY A 148 -5.13 -23.22 -15.87
CA GLY A 148 -5.22 -22.12 -16.82
C GLY A 148 -6.43 -22.27 -17.77
N GLY A 149 -7.06 -21.17 -18.18
CA GLY A 149 -8.21 -21.20 -19.09
C GLY A 149 -9.56 -21.60 -18.48
N THR A 150 -9.63 -21.92 -17.19
CA THR A 150 -10.89 -22.33 -16.53
C THR A 150 -11.84 -21.18 -16.16
N GLY A 151 -11.57 -19.94 -16.59
CA GLY A 151 -12.43 -18.78 -16.29
C GLY A 151 -12.41 -18.34 -14.81
N LYS A 152 -11.23 -18.32 -14.16
CA LYS A 152 -11.08 -17.81 -12.77
C LYS A 152 -11.14 -16.28 -12.67
N THR A 153 -10.94 -15.61 -13.80
CA THR A 153 -10.91 -14.16 -13.94
C THR A 153 -11.80 -13.84 -15.12
N THR A 154 -12.83 -13.02 -14.89
CA THR A 154 -13.67 -12.40 -15.91
C THR A 154 -13.63 -10.90 -15.68
#